data_AF-A0A415EIW5-F1
#
_entry.id   AF-A0A415EIW5-F1
#
_cell.length_a   1.000
_cell.length_b   1.000
_cell.length_c   1.000
_cell.angle_alpha   90.00
_cell.angle_beta   90.00
_cell.angle_gamma   90.00
#
_symmetry.space_group_name_H-M   'P 1'
#
loop_
_entity.id
_entity.type
_entity.pdbx_description
1 polymer ?
#
loop_
_entity_poly.entity_id
_entity_poly.type
_entity_poly.pdbx_seq_one_letter_code
_entity_poly.pdbx_strand_id
1 'polypeptide(L)'
;MSNRNFSHKTKRGNPHSVQTQGKARLSYEILSAIAAAGMLVNPYAALAATNITDGSGKAYTANNNGAYDIAAQKRNGSNAINKFQKFQLGQNDIANLYFHTAETPKTEAGNLINFVDTRIDINGTLNSIHNAQIGGNLYFLSPNGMAVGKTGVINTGSLYVMTPASGSAEEMTYEGLQNRFDGTLQESDAAELLANIQSGNLAIPLNPSGTITVLGTVNATNNVKMYAPRIAVGKNISGETLGDTAADGLETGAAINTGVTDFTNVVKLTAAQKTAAGLENKGLKVTAEAGSGDLVLAAKAEYENVADAEFAESGKNLGLASAPKTITASVDSYGTLNAAGSVELKAEASNGNYDEAKAEADAAVDAGTSFGDDTVVADVTSGYAKTIANVNVQGNITAAEDVTLTASANNTYVDTGDSVAGKAEEYASYVLAEGADVALLENQAAITIGSGARVQGKHVNVTADAQTEAVIGVEAEGKKASQNISALIPSAAVNYAQVKNTAQVTVDGTLTATGADTTTTDEENKTVTNPTLQVTANAASSVTNKASIKVESGVLPVK
;
A
#
# COMPACT_ATOMS: atom_id res chain seq x y z
N MET A 1 -21.15 -69.22 -26.46
CA MET A 1 -19.68 -69.38 -26.47
C MET A 1 -19.06 -68.34 -27.40
N SER A 2 -18.13 -67.55 -26.85
CA SER A 2 -17.00 -66.85 -27.48
C SER A 2 -17.19 -65.70 -28.50
N ASN A 3 -16.86 -64.50 -28.00
CA ASN A 3 -16.25 -63.30 -28.60
C ASN A 3 -15.39 -63.47 -29.86
N ARG A 4 -15.41 -62.46 -30.77
CA ARG A 4 -14.39 -61.37 -30.87
C ARG A 4 -14.64 -60.34 -32.01
N ASN A 5 -14.14 -59.12 -31.75
CA ASN A 5 -14.18 -57.82 -32.44
C ASN A 5 -13.76 -57.74 -33.93
N PHE A 6 -14.17 -56.68 -34.66
CA PHE A 6 -13.36 -55.49 -35.01
C PHE A 6 -14.01 -54.51 -36.03
N SER A 7 -13.84 -53.20 -35.74
CA SER A 7 -13.63 -52.04 -36.64
C SER A 7 -14.77 -51.49 -37.54
N HIS A 8 -15.00 -50.18 -37.42
CA HIS A 8 -15.70 -49.35 -38.42
C HIS A 8 -14.87 -48.13 -38.85
N LYS A 9 -14.74 -47.99 -40.17
CA LYS A 9 -14.30 -46.79 -40.91
C LYS A 9 -15.54 -45.99 -41.31
N THR A 10 -15.44 -44.67 -41.35
CA THR A 10 -16.03 -43.85 -42.43
C THR A 10 -15.37 -42.47 -42.50
N LYS A 11 -15.15 -41.99 -43.73
CA LYS A 11 -14.56 -40.69 -44.08
C LYS A 11 -15.57 -39.85 -44.87
N ARG A 12 -15.46 -38.54 -44.66
CA ARG A 12 -15.71 -37.38 -45.55
C ARG A 12 -17.15 -36.91 -45.84
N GLY A 13 -17.36 -35.63 -45.52
CA GLY A 13 -18.32 -34.72 -46.15
C GLY A 13 -18.16 -33.31 -45.56
N ASN A 14 -17.72 -32.35 -46.38
CA ASN A 14 -17.52 -30.92 -46.05
C ASN A 14 -18.87 -30.18 -45.96
N PRO A 15 -18.97 -29.04 -45.26
CA PRO A 15 -19.53 -27.85 -45.93
C PRO A 15 -18.87 -26.51 -45.55
N HIS A 16 -18.93 -25.55 -46.49
CA HIS A 16 -18.57 -24.14 -46.34
C HIS A 16 -19.78 -23.27 -45.97
N SER A 17 -19.51 -22.29 -45.08
CA SER A 17 -20.03 -20.90 -44.96
C SER A 17 -21.55 -20.63 -44.87
N VAL A 18 -21.98 -19.86 -43.85
CA VAL A 18 -22.09 -18.38 -43.87
C VAL A 18 -22.46 -17.83 -42.48
N GLN A 19 -21.63 -16.89 -42.02
CA GLN A 19 -21.84 -15.70 -41.17
C GLN A 19 -22.71 -15.73 -39.90
N THR A 20 -22.05 -15.46 -38.76
CA THR A 20 -22.62 -14.69 -37.65
C THR A 20 -21.65 -13.55 -37.31
N GLN A 21 -22.08 -12.30 -37.52
CA GLN A 21 -21.46 -11.13 -36.89
C GLN A 21 -21.92 -11.06 -35.43
N GLY A 22 -20.98 -10.89 -34.50
CA GLY A 22 -21.26 -10.78 -33.06
C GLY A 22 -20.10 -10.11 -32.32
N LYS A 23 -20.26 -8.79 -32.16
CA LYS A 23 -19.71 -7.84 -31.17
C LYS A 23 -18.63 -8.33 -30.17
N ALA A 24 -17.54 -7.57 -30.15
CA ALA A 24 -16.55 -7.50 -29.08
C ALA A 24 -17.15 -7.07 -27.73
N ARG A 25 -16.68 -7.68 -26.63
CA ARG A 25 -16.33 -7.02 -25.36
C ARG A 25 -15.71 -8.03 -24.37
N LEU A 26 -14.51 -7.67 -23.90
CA LEU A 26 -13.87 -7.97 -22.62
C LEU A 26 -13.65 -9.45 -22.22
N SER A 27 -12.42 -9.91 -22.45
CA SER A 27 -11.83 -11.07 -21.79
C SER A 27 -10.42 -10.68 -21.35
N TYR A 28 -10.27 -10.25 -20.11
CA TYR A 28 -8.99 -10.31 -19.39
C TYR A 28 -9.19 -11.36 -18.29
N GLU A 29 -9.02 -12.62 -18.68
CA GLU A 29 -8.91 -13.72 -17.72
C GLU A 29 -7.54 -13.66 -17.07
N ILE A 30 -7.58 -13.57 -15.75
CA ILE A 30 -6.47 -13.76 -14.82
C ILE A 30 -5.92 -15.17 -15.04
N LEU A 31 -4.67 -15.27 -15.48
CA LEU A 31 -3.90 -16.50 -15.47
C LEU A 31 -2.68 -16.31 -14.56
N SER A 32 -2.92 -16.52 -13.27
CA SER A 32 -1.90 -16.83 -12.27
C SER A 32 -2.05 -18.32 -11.90
N ALA A 33 -1.04 -19.12 -12.20
CA ALA A 33 -0.91 -20.46 -11.65
C ALA A 33 0.54 -20.97 -11.78
N ILE A 34 1.25 -20.90 -10.65
CA ILE A 34 2.17 -21.90 -10.09
C ILE A 34 2.97 -22.76 -11.08
N ALA A 35 4.28 -22.53 -11.10
CA ALA A 35 5.26 -23.58 -11.37
C ALA A 35 6.47 -23.40 -10.43
N ALA A 36 6.33 -23.88 -9.18
CA ALA A 36 7.45 -24.12 -8.30
C ALA A 36 7.80 -25.61 -8.34
N ALA A 37 8.95 -25.95 -8.94
CA ALA A 37 9.88 -27.00 -8.49
C ALA A 37 10.85 -27.38 -9.63
N GLY A 38 12.15 -27.21 -9.37
CA GLY A 38 13.18 -28.08 -9.94
C GLY A 38 14.06 -27.50 -11.03
N MET A 39 14.95 -26.58 -10.67
CA MET A 39 16.29 -26.48 -11.27
C MET A 39 17.27 -25.95 -10.19
N LEU A 40 17.99 -26.85 -9.52
CA LEU A 40 19.23 -26.52 -8.82
C LEU A 40 20.28 -26.23 -9.90
N VAL A 41 20.59 -24.95 -10.11
CA VAL A 41 21.75 -24.50 -10.89
C VAL A 41 22.55 -23.50 -10.06
N ASN A 42 23.73 -23.97 -9.64
CA ASN A 42 24.96 -23.31 -9.19
C ASN A 42 24.94 -21.92 -8.48
N PRO A 43 25.75 -21.74 -7.40
CA PRO A 43 25.70 -20.62 -6.47
C PRO A 43 26.51 -19.40 -6.94
N TYR A 44 26.10 -18.81 -8.05
CA TYR A 44 26.39 -17.42 -8.38
C TYR A 44 25.17 -16.91 -9.13
N ALA A 45 24.19 -16.37 -8.39
CA ALA A 45 23.20 -15.51 -9.02
C ALA A 45 23.98 -14.45 -9.79
N ALA A 46 23.81 -14.39 -11.11
CA ALA A 46 24.37 -13.32 -11.91
C ALA A 46 23.88 -12.01 -11.28
N LEU A 47 24.80 -11.26 -10.66
CA LEU A 47 24.48 -9.98 -10.04
C LEU A 47 23.75 -9.12 -11.08
N ALA A 48 22.57 -8.60 -10.73
CA ALA A 48 21.78 -7.81 -11.66
C ALA A 48 22.64 -6.63 -12.17
N ALA A 49 22.92 -6.62 -13.48
CA ALA A 49 23.68 -5.56 -14.12
C ALA A 49 22.89 -4.25 -14.07
N THR A 50 23.59 -3.10 -14.02
CA THR A 50 22.92 -1.80 -14.11
C THR A 50 22.16 -1.67 -15.43
N ASN A 51 20.90 -1.27 -15.31
CA ASN A 51 20.00 -0.99 -16.42
C ASN A 51 19.12 0.20 -16.07
N ILE A 52 19.61 1.38 -16.41
CA ILE A 52 18.90 2.65 -16.22
C ILE A 52 18.57 3.19 -17.61
N THR A 53 17.29 3.42 -17.88
CA THR A 53 16.81 3.93 -19.16
C THR A 53 15.84 5.08 -18.94
N ASP A 54 15.93 6.13 -19.76
CA ASP A 54 14.95 7.21 -19.74
C ASP A 54 13.54 6.73 -20.16
N GLY A 55 12.56 7.62 -20.12
CA GLY A 55 11.18 7.32 -20.52
C GLY A 55 11.00 6.91 -21.99
N SER A 56 12.00 7.13 -22.86
CA SER A 56 12.02 6.66 -24.24
C SER A 56 12.67 5.28 -24.41
N GLY A 57 13.25 4.73 -23.33
CA GLY A 57 14.03 3.49 -23.34
C GLY A 57 15.50 3.67 -23.71
N LYS A 58 16.00 4.90 -23.84
CA LYS A 58 17.42 5.16 -24.10
C LYS A 58 18.23 4.90 -22.83
N ALA A 59 19.26 4.07 -22.95
CA ALA A 59 20.13 3.72 -21.83
C ALA A 59 21.03 4.89 -21.39
N TYR A 60 21.16 5.05 -20.08
CA TYR A 60 22.21 5.84 -19.47
C TYR A 60 23.52 5.05 -19.46
N THR A 61 24.64 5.75 -19.60
CA THR A 61 25.99 5.15 -19.58
C THR A 61 26.81 5.77 -18.47
N ALA A 62 27.61 4.95 -17.80
CA ALA A 62 28.57 5.47 -16.82
C ALA A 62 29.59 6.42 -17.48
N ASN A 63 29.99 7.44 -16.74
CA ASN A 63 31.07 8.35 -17.10
C ASN A 63 32.45 7.66 -17.02
N ASN A 64 33.50 8.40 -17.36
CA ASN A 64 34.89 7.88 -17.30
C ASN A 64 35.36 7.49 -15.89
N ASN A 65 34.64 7.89 -14.83
CA ASN A 65 34.91 7.56 -13.44
C ASN A 65 34.01 6.42 -12.91
N GLY A 66 33.25 5.76 -13.79
CA GLY A 66 32.37 4.63 -13.47
C GLY A 66 31.06 5.00 -12.76
N ALA A 67 30.64 6.26 -12.81
CA ALA A 67 29.37 6.71 -12.22
C ALA A 67 28.35 7.11 -13.31
N TYR A 68 27.08 6.78 -13.07
CA TYR A 68 25.95 7.23 -13.86
C TYR A 68 25.52 8.61 -13.34
N ASP A 69 26.01 9.66 -14.00
CA ASP A 69 25.62 11.04 -13.67
C ASP A 69 24.33 11.39 -14.43
N ILE A 70 23.26 11.62 -13.68
CA ILE A 70 21.91 11.79 -14.22
C ILE A 70 21.41 13.19 -13.85
N ALA A 71 21.54 14.12 -14.80
CA ALA A 71 20.86 15.41 -14.72
C ALA A 71 19.36 15.25 -14.94
N ALA A 72 18.59 16.19 -14.37
CA ALA A 72 17.15 16.25 -14.59
C ALA A 72 16.83 16.42 -16.08
N GLN A 73 15.81 15.70 -16.56
CA GLN A 73 15.36 15.81 -17.95
C GLN A 73 14.59 17.11 -18.20
N LYS A 74 13.94 17.63 -17.15
CA LYS A 74 13.15 18.86 -17.21
C LYS A 74 13.22 19.60 -15.88
N ARG A 75 13.01 20.92 -15.92
CA ARG A 75 12.77 21.74 -14.75
C ARG A 75 11.54 22.62 -14.95
N ASN A 76 10.68 22.68 -13.94
CA ASN A 76 9.57 23.63 -13.82
C ASN A 76 9.67 24.32 -12.45
N GLY A 77 10.04 25.61 -12.45
CA GLY A 77 10.24 26.36 -11.21
C GLY A 77 11.25 25.69 -10.27
N SER A 78 10.81 25.43 -9.05
CA SER A 78 11.57 24.75 -7.98
C SER A 78 11.59 23.22 -8.09
N ASN A 79 11.07 22.64 -9.18
CA ASN A 79 10.93 21.20 -9.39
C ASN A 79 11.74 20.73 -10.61
N ALA A 80 12.63 19.78 -10.39
CA ALA A 80 13.30 19.01 -11.42
C ALA A 80 12.57 17.67 -11.61
N ILE A 81 12.44 17.20 -12.85
CA ILE A 81 11.62 16.04 -13.20
C ILE A 81 12.41 15.09 -14.09
N ASN A 82 12.31 13.81 -13.79
CA ASN A 82 12.79 12.71 -14.60
C ASN A 82 11.67 11.69 -14.87
N LYS A 83 11.69 11.13 -16.07
CA LYS A 83 10.95 9.91 -16.41
C LYS A 83 11.94 8.81 -16.77
N PHE A 84 11.77 7.65 -16.16
CA PHE A 84 12.53 6.44 -16.45
C PHE A 84 11.58 5.32 -16.83
N GLN A 85 11.93 4.58 -17.89
CA GLN A 85 11.29 3.28 -18.12
C GLN A 85 11.80 2.25 -17.12
N LYS A 86 13.11 2.27 -16.81
CA LYS A 86 13.75 1.36 -15.85
C LYS A 86 14.78 2.11 -15.01
N PHE A 87 14.82 1.79 -13.73
CA PHE A 87 15.85 2.27 -12.81
C PHE A 87 16.38 1.09 -11.99
N GLN A 88 17.37 0.39 -12.53
CA GLN A 88 18.03 -0.72 -11.86
C GLN A 88 19.52 -0.40 -11.73
N LEU A 89 19.97 -0.10 -10.51
CA LEU A 89 21.37 0.16 -10.20
C LEU A 89 22.01 -1.11 -9.65
N GLY A 90 22.95 -1.68 -10.40
CA GLY A 90 23.67 -2.90 -10.06
C GLY A 90 24.64 -2.73 -8.89
N GLN A 91 25.06 -3.86 -8.31
CA GLN A 91 26.02 -3.86 -7.20
C GLN A 91 27.35 -3.22 -7.62
N ASN A 92 27.93 -2.42 -6.72
CA ASN A 92 29.17 -1.65 -6.91
C ASN A 92 29.08 -0.49 -7.92
N ASP A 93 27.97 -0.34 -8.64
CA ASP A 93 27.74 0.80 -9.51
C ASP A 93 27.23 2.01 -8.71
N ILE A 94 27.45 3.20 -9.24
CA ILE A 94 27.11 4.47 -8.60
C ILE A 94 26.19 5.28 -9.51
N ALA A 95 25.09 5.79 -8.97
CA ALA A 95 24.26 6.79 -9.64
C ALA A 95 24.27 8.10 -8.84
N ASN A 96 24.60 9.21 -9.50
CA ASN A 96 24.49 10.55 -8.95
C ASN A 96 23.32 11.26 -9.65
N LEU A 97 22.28 11.61 -8.90
CA LEU A 97 21.13 12.33 -9.43
C LEU A 97 21.25 13.81 -9.09
N TYR A 98 21.16 14.67 -10.10
CA TYR A 98 21.29 16.11 -9.96
C TYR A 98 19.94 16.82 -10.10
N PHE A 99 19.76 17.90 -9.36
CA PHE A 99 18.51 18.67 -9.27
C PHE A 99 18.47 19.81 -10.30
N HIS A 100 19.33 19.75 -11.31
CA HIS A 100 19.42 20.68 -12.41
C HIS A 100 19.35 19.92 -13.75
N THR A 101 19.00 20.61 -14.83
CA THR A 101 19.12 20.03 -16.17
C THR A 101 20.55 20.11 -16.69
N ALA A 102 20.87 19.35 -17.74
CA ALA A 102 22.20 19.39 -18.35
C ALA A 102 22.51 20.76 -19.00
N GLU A 103 21.48 21.48 -19.44
CA GLU A 103 21.58 22.79 -20.09
C GLU A 103 21.83 23.91 -19.07
N THR A 104 21.34 23.76 -17.84
CA THR A 104 21.48 24.77 -16.77
C THR A 104 22.06 24.20 -15.48
N PRO A 105 23.33 23.71 -15.48
CA PRO A 105 23.93 22.98 -14.36
C PRO A 105 24.24 23.83 -13.11
N LYS A 106 23.93 25.13 -13.14
CA LYS A 106 24.10 26.05 -12.01
C LYS A 106 22.77 26.48 -11.39
N THR A 107 21.66 25.94 -11.88
CA THR A 107 20.31 26.30 -11.45
C THR A 107 19.64 25.06 -10.88
N GLU A 108 19.80 24.89 -9.58
CA GLU A 108 19.28 23.76 -8.82
C GLU A 108 17.81 23.98 -8.45
N ALA A 109 17.01 22.92 -8.59
CA ALA A 109 15.67 22.80 -8.04
C ALA A 109 15.75 22.30 -6.59
N GLY A 110 14.76 22.66 -5.76
CA GLY A 110 14.67 22.09 -4.40
C GLY A 110 14.18 20.63 -4.38
N ASN A 111 13.41 20.24 -5.39
CA ASN A 111 12.79 18.92 -5.51
C ASN A 111 13.25 18.22 -6.79
N LEU A 112 13.53 16.91 -6.71
CA LEU A 112 13.76 16.05 -7.87
C LEU A 112 12.75 14.90 -7.88
N ILE A 113 11.80 14.97 -8.82
CA ILE A 113 10.71 14.01 -8.96
C ILE A 113 11.06 12.99 -10.03
N ASN A 114 11.19 11.73 -9.64
CA ASN A 114 11.51 10.62 -10.54
C ASN A 114 10.29 9.71 -10.70
N PHE A 115 9.72 9.72 -11.90
CA PHE A 115 8.70 8.77 -12.33
C PHE A 115 9.39 7.55 -12.93
N VAL A 116 9.07 6.36 -12.43
CA VAL A 116 9.66 5.10 -12.92
C VAL A 116 8.56 4.10 -13.28
N ASP A 117 8.51 3.67 -14.54
CA ASP A 117 7.43 2.81 -15.03
C ASP A 117 7.49 1.39 -14.40
N THR A 118 8.69 0.91 -14.08
CA THR A 118 8.91 -0.40 -13.42
C THR A 118 9.31 -0.26 -11.95
N ARG A 119 9.45 -1.39 -11.24
CA ARG A 119 10.05 -1.40 -9.89
C ARG A 119 11.44 -0.78 -9.96
N ILE A 120 11.79 -0.03 -8.93
CA ILE A 120 13.11 0.57 -8.74
C ILE A 120 13.98 -0.43 -7.97
N ASP A 121 15.13 -0.80 -8.52
CA ASP A 121 16.07 -1.73 -7.86
C ASP A 121 17.40 -1.01 -7.59
N ILE A 122 17.76 -0.83 -6.32
CA ILE A 122 19.02 -0.19 -5.89
C ILE A 122 19.90 -1.21 -5.18
N ASN A 123 20.84 -1.81 -5.92
CA ASN A 123 21.87 -2.70 -5.38
C ASN A 123 23.25 -2.01 -5.27
N GLY A 124 23.42 -0.86 -5.93
CA GLY A 124 24.62 -0.02 -5.88
C GLY A 124 24.49 1.17 -4.92
N THR A 125 25.26 2.24 -5.16
CA THR A 125 25.20 3.48 -4.37
C THR A 125 24.51 4.60 -5.15
N LEU A 126 23.37 5.06 -4.65
CA LEU A 126 22.63 6.20 -5.18
C LEU A 126 22.89 7.42 -4.30
N ASN A 127 23.31 8.54 -4.91
CA ASN A 127 23.50 9.81 -4.24
C ASN A 127 22.63 10.90 -4.89
N SER A 128 21.93 11.68 -4.07
CA SER A 128 21.27 12.90 -4.51
C SER A 128 22.25 14.07 -4.35
N ILE A 129 22.59 14.75 -5.43
CA ILE A 129 23.56 15.85 -5.44
C ILE A 129 22.82 17.16 -5.66
N HIS A 130 22.80 18.02 -4.65
CA HIS A 130 22.15 19.31 -4.67
C HIS A 130 23.11 20.37 -4.16
N ASN A 131 23.40 21.39 -4.99
CA ASN A 131 24.36 22.46 -4.66
C ASN A 131 25.73 21.93 -4.22
N ALA A 132 26.25 20.91 -4.93
CA ALA A 132 27.54 20.27 -4.65
C ALA A 132 27.63 19.59 -3.26
N GLN A 133 26.48 19.19 -2.68
CA GLN A 133 26.40 18.42 -1.44
C GLN A 133 25.38 17.29 -1.58
N ILE A 134 25.43 16.30 -0.66
CA ILE A 134 24.31 15.37 -0.50
C ILE A 134 23.10 16.17 0.01
N GLY A 135 21.97 16.15 -0.71
CA GLY A 135 20.86 17.01 -0.33
C GLY A 135 19.67 17.01 -1.29
N GLY A 136 18.75 17.96 -1.06
CA GLY A 136 17.52 18.11 -1.84
C GLY A 136 16.45 17.09 -1.48
N ASN A 137 15.22 17.36 -1.92
CA ASN A 137 14.07 16.45 -1.73
C ASN A 137 13.97 15.48 -2.91
N LEU A 138 14.31 14.22 -2.67
CA LEU A 138 14.29 13.18 -3.70
C LEU A 138 12.97 12.39 -3.65
N TYR A 139 12.21 12.41 -4.74
CA TYR A 139 10.97 11.66 -4.86
C TYR A 139 11.12 10.52 -5.86
N PHE A 140 10.61 9.36 -5.51
CA PHE A 140 10.45 8.21 -6.39
C PHE A 140 9.00 7.77 -6.39
N LEU A 141 8.37 7.88 -7.55
CA LEU A 141 7.01 7.41 -7.80
C LEU A 141 7.10 6.23 -8.76
N SER A 142 6.66 5.05 -8.31
CA SER A 142 6.62 3.84 -9.14
C SER A 142 5.44 2.96 -8.72
N PRO A 143 4.50 2.61 -9.61
CA PRO A 143 3.39 1.73 -9.27
C PRO A 143 3.86 0.36 -8.77
N ASN A 144 5.02 -0.08 -9.23
CA ASN A 144 5.58 -1.39 -8.91
C ASN A 144 6.49 -1.36 -7.67
N GLY A 145 6.77 -0.17 -7.12
CA GLY A 145 7.49 0.00 -5.88
C GLY A 145 9.01 0.06 -5.99
N MET A 146 9.67 -0.24 -4.88
CA MET A 146 11.11 -0.06 -4.72
C MET A 146 11.73 -1.19 -3.90
N ALA A 147 12.91 -1.65 -4.33
CA ALA A 147 13.77 -2.56 -3.61
C ALA A 147 15.16 -1.95 -3.44
N VAL A 148 15.58 -1.67 -2.20
CA VAL A 148 16.98 -1.40 -1.86
C VAL A 148 17.60 -2.72 -1.45
N GLY A 149 18.34 -3.35 -2.36
CA GLY A 149 18.96 -4.65 -2.09
C GLY A 149 20.02 -4.57 -0.98
N LYS A 150 20.48 -5.72 -0.49
CA LYS A 150 21.41 -5.84 0.63
C LYS A 150 22.68 -4.97 0.52
N THR A 151 23.21 -4.82 -0.69
CA THR A 151 24.39 -3.98 -0.97
C THR A 151 24.04 -2.53 -1.30
N GLY A 152 22.75 -2.25 -1.51
CA GLY A 152 22.21 -0.96 -1.87
C GLY A 152 22.42 0.10 -0.80
N VAL A 153 22.80 1.29 -1.23
CA VAL A 153 22.94 2.46 -0.38
C VAL A 153 22.27 3.66 -1.05
N ILE A 154 21.39 4.35 -0.34
CA ILE A 154 20.83 5.65 -0.76
C ILE A 154 21.36 6.73 0.18
N ASN A 155 21.95 7.79 -0.36
CA ASN A 155 22.35 8.99 0.38
C ASN A 155 21.60 10.20 -0.19
N THR A 156 20.82 10.89 0.66
CA THR A 156 19.98 12.01 0.21
C THR A 156 19.76 13.08 1.28
N GLY A 157 19.16 14.21 0.88
CA GLY A 157 18.60 15.19 1.81
C GLY A 157 17.33 14.63 2.45
N SER A 158 16.24 14.56 1.69
CA SER A 158 15.02 13.83 2.04
C SER A 158 14.72 12.74 1.02
N LEU A 159 14.04 11.65 1.43
CA LEU A 159 13.54 10.61 0.55
C LEU A 159 12.03 10.47 0.67
N TYR A 160 11.33 10.54 -0.44
CA TYR A 160 9.90 10.26 -0.54
C TYR A 160 9.69 9.16 -1.56
N VAL A 161 9.08 8.04 -1.14
CA VAL A 161 8.77 6.91 -2.02
C VAL A 161 7.27 6.62 -1.95
N MET A 162 6.62 6.50 -3.09
CA MET A 162 5.21 6.16 -3.15
C MET A 162 4.95 5.18 -4.29
N THR A 163 3.90 4.36 -4.11
CA THR A 163 3.42 3.42 -5.13
C THR A 163 2.05 3.79 -5.66
N PRO A 164 1.90 4.90 -6.41
CA PRO A 164 0.60 5.29 -6.93
C PRO A 164 0.02 4.20 -7.83
N ALA A 165 -1.29 4.02 -7.79
CA ALA A 165 -2.00 3.16 -8.73
C ALA A 165 -1.87 3.71 -10.15
N SER A 166 -1.73 2.82 -11.14
CA SER A 166 -1.89 3.20 -12.55
C SER A 166 -3.35 3.42 -12.90
N GLY A 167 -3.64 4.36 -13.79
CA GLY A 167 -5.00 4.63 -14.25
C GLY A 167 -5.09 5.82 -15.19
N SER A 168 -6.21 6.56 -15.12
CA SER A 168 -6.46 7.69 -16.02
C SER A 168 -5.53 8.87 -15.71
N ALA A 169 -5.05 9.55 -16.76
CA ALA A 169 -4.22 10.76 -16.62
C ALA A 169 -4.98 11.98 -16.05
N GLU A 170 -6.32 11.89 -15.94
CA GLU A 170 -7.17 12.93 -15.36
C GLU A 170 -7.33 12.76 -13.83
N GLU A 171 -7.05 11.57 -13.30
CA GLU A 171 -7.16 11.22 -11.88
C GLU A 171 -5.82 11.46 -11.15
N MET A 172 -5.77 11.19 -9.84
CA MET A 172 -4.55 11.30 -9.02
C MET A 172 -3.68 10.02 -9.08
N THR A 173 -3.71 9.33 -10.22
CA THR A 173 -2.97 8.09 -10.51
C THR A 173 -1.51 8.40 -10.87
N TYR A 174 -0.68 7.36 -11.05
CA TYR A 174 0.69 7.51 -11.54
C TYR A 174 0.78 8.34 -12.83
N GLU A 175 -0.02 8.01 -13.83
CA GLU A 175 -0.08 8.72 -15.11
C GLU A 175 -0.61 10.14 -14.93
N GLY A 176 -1.58 10.33 -14.05
CA GLY A 176 -2.15 11.65 -13.77
C GLY A 176 -1.20 12.57 -13.01
N LEU A 177 -0.44 12.05 -12.06
CA LEU A 177 0.65 12.76 -11.39
C LEU A 177 1.74 13.13 -12.41
N GLN A 178 2.16 12.18 -13.24
CA GLN A 178 3.15 12.40 -14.29
C GLN A 178 2.72 13.52 -15.25
N ASN A 179 1.48 13.45 -15.75
CA ASN A 179 0.93 14.45 -16.67
C ASN A 179 0.87 15.85 -16.03
N ARG A 180 0.49 15.93 -14.75
CA ARG A 180 0.47 17.18 -13.99
C ARG A 180 1.88 17.78 -13.89
N PHE A 181 2.87 17.03 -13.41
CA PHE A 181 4.25 17.53 -13.31
C PHE A 181 4.90 17.82 -14.67
N ASP A 182 4.57 17.06 -15.71
CA ASP A 182 5.03 17.33 -17.08
C ASP A 182 4.24 18.47 -17.77
N GLY A 183 3.15 18.93 -17.18
CA GLY A 183 2.43 20.12 -17.63
C GLY A 183 3.13 21.43 -17.24
N THR A 184 2.39 22.53 -17.42
CA THR A 184 2.75 23.86 -16.91
C THR A 184 1.95 24.15 -15.62
N LEU A 185 2.07 23.29 -14.62
CA LEU A 185 1.50 23.55 -13.30
C LEU A 185 2.05 24.86 -12.73
N GLN A 186 1.19 25.61 -12.04
CA GLN A 186 1.65 26.71 -11.21
C GLN A 186 2.45 26.18 -10.01
N GLU A 187 3.36 27.01 -9.49
CA GLU A 187 4.21 26.60 -8.37
C GLU A 187 3.41 26.29 -7.09
N SER A 188 2.30 27.00 -6.84
CA SER A 188 1.39 26.72 -5.72
C SER A 188 0.78 25.33 -5.81
N ASP A 189 0.27 24.97 -6.98
CA ASP A 189 -0.43 23.70 -7.20
C ASP A 189 0.56 22.53 -7.14
N ALA A 190 1.78 22.74 -7.66
CA ALA A 190 2.86 21.78 -7.53
C ALA A 190 3.30 21.61 -6.07
N ALA A 191 3.33 22.70 -5.28
CA ALA A 191 3.67 22.63 -3.86
C ALA A 191 2.61 21.87 -3.05
N GLU A 192 1.33 22.11 -3.31
CA GLU A 192 0.22 21.35 -2.71
C GLU A 192 0.30 19.87 -3.08
N LEU A 193 0.54 19.56 -4.36
CA LEU A 193 0.68 18.19 -4.83
C LEU A 193 1.87 17.47 -4.17
N LEU A 194 3.00 18.15 -4.01
CA LEU A 194 4.15 17.61 -3.28
C LEU A 194 3.82 17.44 -1.80
N ALA A 195 3.13 18.38 -1.16
CA ALA A 195 2.70 18.24 0.23
C ALA A 195 1.80 17.00 0.41
N ASN A 196 0.92 16.72 -0.55
CA ASN A 196 0.10 15.52 -0.58
C ASN A 196 0.94 14.24 -0.70
N ILE A 197 1.97 14.24 -1.56
CA ILE A 197 2.91 13.10 -1.64
C ILE A 197 3.69 12.93 -0.33
N GLN A 198 4.13 14.03 0.29
CA GLN A 198 4.91 14.04 1.52
C GLN A 198 4.10 13.68 2.77
N SER A 199 2.78 13.83 2.75
CA SER A 199 1.90 13.42 3.84
C SER A 199 1.31 12.03 3.61
N GLY A 200 1.43 11.49 2.40
CA GLY A 200 0.73 10.27 2.02
C GLY A 200 -0.77 10.48 1.90
N ASN A 201 -1.17 11.65 1.38
CA ASN A 201 -2.57 12.01 1.23
C ASN A 201 -3.32 10.91 0.48
N LEU A 202 -4.42 10.52 1.08
CA LEU A 202 -5.28 9.39 0.75
C LEU A 202 -6.00 9.56 -0.59
N ALA A 203 -6.07 10.80 -1.12
CA ALA A 203 -6.55 11.08 -2.47
C ALA A 203 -5.63 10.53 -3.58
N ILE A 204 -4.39 10.12 -3.25
CA ILE A 204 -3.51 9.42 -4.20
C ILE A 204 -3.70 7.92 -3.99
N PRO A 205 -4.45 7.22 -4.87
CA PRO A 205 -4.65 5.78 -4.73
C PRO A 205 -3.32 5.04 -4.85
N LEU A 206 -3.13 3.99 -4.05
CA LEU A 206 -1.92 3.14 -4.11
C LEU A 206 -2.18 1.87 -4.92
N ASN A 207 -1.18 1.43 -5.68
CA ASN A 207 -1.25 0.18 -6.42
C ASN A 207 -1.30 -1.00 -5.43
N PRO A 208 -2.35 -1.85 -5.42
CA PRO A 208 -2.50 -2.94 -4.46
C PRO A 208 -1.32 -3.92 -4.44
N SER A 209 -0.64 -4.12 -5.58
CA SER A 209 0.54 -4.99 -5.69
C SER A 209 1.87 -4.29 -5.38
N GLY A 210 1.87 -2.98 -5.17
CA GLY A 210 3.06 -2.20 -4.88
C GLY A 210 3.71 -2.62 -3.56
N THR A 211 5.03 -2.76 -3.55
CA THR A 211 5.79 -3.07 -2.33
C THR A 211 7.03 -2.20 -2.22
N ILE A 212 7.41 -1.86 -0.99
CA ILE A 212 8.70 -1.22 -0.71
C ILE A 212 9.51 -2.13 0.20
N THR A 213 10.68 -2.56 -0.26
CA THR A 213 11.60 -3.46 0.46
C THR A 213 12.95 -2.78 0.65
N VAL A 214 13.43 -2.67 1.89
CA VAL A 214 14.76 -2.12 2.21
C VAL A 214 15.59 -3.19 2.91
N LEU A 215 16.53 -3.80 2.20
CA LEU A 215 17.50 -4.77 2.71
C LEU A 215 18.89 -4.15 2.93
N GLY A 216 19.17 -3.03 2.25
CA GLY A 216 20.40 -2.26 2.38
C GLY A 216 20.29 -1.09 3.36
N THR A 217 20.89 0.05 3.00
CA THR A 217 20.92 1.24 3.88
C THR A 217 20.39 2.48 3.20
N VAL A 218 19.53 3.23 3.90
CA VAL A 218 19.11 4.58 3.51
C VAL A 218 19.64 5.58 4.53
N ASN A 219 20.33 6.61 4.06
CA ASN A 219 20.84 7.71 4.86
C ASN A 219 20.27 9.03 4.34
N ALA A 220 19.51 9.71 5.18
CA ALA A 220 18.94 11.01 4.89
C ALA A 220 19.42 12.05 5.90
N THR A 221 19.63 13.27 5.43
CA THR A 221 19.88 14.41 6.33
C THR A 221 18.61 14.84 7.04
N ASN A 222 17.49 14.85 6.32
CA ASN A 222 16.18 15.30 6.76
C ASN A 222 15.24 14.08 6.79
N ASN A 223 14.11 14.11 6.08
CA ASN A 223 13.03 13.14 6.26
C ASN A 223 13.14 11.91 5.35
N VAL A 224 12.60 10.78 5.79
CA VAL A 224 12.33 9.60 4.95
C VAL A 224 10.87 9.22 5.11
N LYS A 225 10.11 9.22 4.01
CA LYS A 225 8.69 8.84 4.03
C LYS A 225 8.35 7.89 2.89
N MET A 226 7.67 6.79 3.21
CA MET A 226 7.38 5.69 2.28
C MET A 226 5.92 5.27 2.35
N TYR A 227 5.27 5.15 1.19
CA TYR A 227 3.85 4.88 1.05
C TYR A 227 3.57 3.75 0.04
N ALA A 228 3.12 2.60 0.53
CA ALA A 228 2.77 1.44 -0.28
C ALA A 228 1.86 0.47 0.48
N PRO A 229 1.08 -0.42 -0.14
CA PRO A 229 0.30 -1.40 0.61
C PRO A 229 1.12 -2.26 1.55
N ARG A 230 2.36 -2.60 1.19
CA ARG A 230 3.26 -3.35 2.06
C ARG A 230 4.66 -2.78 2.02
N ILE A 231 5.23 -2.56 3.20
CA ILE A 231 6.56 -1.99 3.39
C ILE A 231 7.34 -2.91 4.33
N ALA A 232 8.60 -3.19 4.00
CA ALA A 232 9.49 -3.92 4.89
C ALA A 232 10.90 -3.34 4.92
N VAL A 233 11.49 -3.32 6.12
CA VAL A 233 12.91 -3.02 6.36
C VAL A 233 13.54 -4.25 6.98
N GLY A 234 14.47 -4.89 6.28
CA GLY A 234 15.17 -6.10 6.71
C GLY A 234 14.42 -7.41 6.44
N LYS A 235 13.31 -7.38 5.70
CA LYS A 235 12.61 -8.56 5.18
C LYS A 235 12.29 -8.37 3.71
N ASN A 236 12.53 -9.39 2.90
CA ASN A 236 12.24 -9.33 1.47
C ASN A 236 10.77 -9.68 1.19
N ILE A 237 9.94 -8.68 0.94
CA ILE A 237 8.51 -8.86 0.63
C ILE A 237 8.19 -8.70 -0.87
N SER A 238 9.20 -8.63 -1.72
CA SER A 238 9.04 -8.39 -3.16
C SER A 238 8.42 -9.55 -3.93
N GLY A 239 8.32 -10.74 -3.31
CA GLY A 239 7.84 -11.97 -3.95
C GLY A 239 8.88 -12.69 -4.80
N GLU A 240 10.08 -12.13 -4.96
CA GLU A 240 11.19 -12.75 -5.69
C GLU A 240 12.51 -12.62 -4.92
N THR A 241 13.57 -13.26 -5.43
CA THR A 241 14.91 -13.18 -4.82
C THR A 241 15.57 -11.85 -5.20
N LEU A 242 16.03 -11.09 -4.21
CA LEU A 242 16.77 -9.85 -4.40
C LEU A 242 18.24 -10.08 -4.05
N GLY A 243 19.09 -10.23 -5.07
CA GLY A 243 20.50 -10.59 -4.86
C GLY A 243 20.66 -12.00 -4.29
N ASP A 244 21.23 -12.11 -3.09
CA ASP A 244 21.36 -13.36 -2.33
C ASP A 244 20.24 -13.56 -1.30
N THR A 245 19.31 -12.61 -1.16
CA THR A 245 18.18 -12.69 -0.22
C THR A 245 16.95 -13.26 -0.93
N ALA A 246 16.57 -14.50 -0.59
CA ALA A 246 15.35 -15.13 -1.11
C ALA A 246 14.08 -14.33 -0.76
N ALA A 247 12.96 -14.61 -1.44
CA ALA A 247 11.65 -14.12 -1.00
C ALA A 247 11.39 -14.55 0.45
N ASP A 248 10.84 -13.64 1.26
CA ASP A 248 10.66 -13.75 2.71
C ASP A 248 11.97 -13.90 3.53
N GLY A 249 13.13 -13.82 2.87
CA GLY A 249 14.44 -13.80 3.52
C GLY A 249 14.64 -12.55 4.38
N LEU A 250 15.47 -12.67 5.41
CA LEU A 250 15.75 -11.60 6.36
C LEU A 250 17.17 -11.05 6.19
N GLU A 251 17.30 -9.74 6.30
CA GLU A 251 18.56 -9.01 6.32
C GLU A 251 18.52 -8.02 7.49
N THR A 252 18.86 -8.49 8.69
CA THR A 252 18.80 -7.67 9.93
C THR A 252 19.81 -6.52 9.94
N GLY A 253 20.76 -6.52 9.00
CA GLY A 253 21.70 -5.41 8.76
C GLY A 253 21.09 -4.23 7.99
N ALA A 254 19.85 -4.35 7.52
CA ALA A 254 19.15 -3.24 6.87
C ALA A 254 18.97 -2.06 7.82
N ALA A 255 19.08 -0.84 7.32
CA ALA A 255 18.93 0.35 8.14
C ALA A 255 18.35 1.56 7.40
N ILE A 256 17.57 2.37 8.12
CA ILE A 256 17.16 3.70 7.70
C ILE A 256 17.59 4.69 8.77
N ASN A 257 18.40 5.67 8.39
CA ASN A 257 18.94 6.71 9.26
C ASN A 257 18.52 8.09 8.75
N THR A 258 17.91 8.90 9.60
CA THR A 258 17.69 10.33 9.34
C THR A 258 18.59 11.20 10.24
N GLY A 259 18.74 12.49 9.93
CA GLY A 259 19.65 13.38 10.67
C GLY A 259 21.13 13.17 10.36
N VAL A 260 21.46 12.45 9.28
CA VAL A 260 22.85 12.23 8.87
C VAL A 260 23.43 13.53 8.33
N THR A 261 24.35 14.11 9.08
CA THR A 261 25.03 15.39 8.75
C THR A 261 26.48 15.21 8.31
N ASP A 262 27.08 14.04 8.57
CA ASP A 262 28.42 13.68 8.11
C ASP A 262 28.37 12.39 7.28
N PHE A 263 28.45 12.55 5.96
CA PHE A 263 28.42 11.49 4.98
C PHE A 263 29.80 10.87 4.70
N THR A 264 30.87 11.33 5.37
CA THR A 264 32.25 10.92 5.05
C THR A 264 32.46 9.41 5.07
N ASN A 265 31.75 8.71 5.95
CA ASN A 265 31.89 7.26 6.13
C ASN A 265 30.75 6.44 5.50
N VAL A 266 29.67 7.08 5.04
CA VAL A 266 28.50 6.39 4.46
C VAL A 266 28.43 6.52 2.94
N VAL A 267 29.03 7.58 2.37
CA VAL A 267 29.19 7.72 0.92
C VAL A 267 30.37 6.87 0.46
N LYS A 268 30.05 5.76 -0.20
CA LYS A 268 31.02 4.77 -0.69
C LYS A 268 31.58 5.16 -2.06
N LEU A 269 32.28 6.30 -2.13
CA LEU A 269 32.90 6.83 -3.35
C LEU A 269 34.43 6.97 -3.23
N THR A 270 35.15 6.67 -4.31
CA THR A 270 36.58 6.98 -4.43
C THR A 270 36.84 8.48 -4.47
N ALA A 271 38.09 8.91 -4.29
CA ALA A 271 38.45 10.33 -4.38
C ALA A 271 38.06 10.94 -5.74
N ALA A 272 38.42 10.28 -6.85
CA ALA A 272 38.09 10.75 -8.19
C ALA A 272 36.58 10.83 -8.46
N GLN A 273 35.81 9.86 -7.94
CA GLN A 273 34.35 9.89 -8.04
C GLN A 273 33.74 11.04 -7.23
N LYS A 274 34.28 11.36 -6.05
CA LYS A 274 33.86 12.53 -5.26
C LYS A 274 34.16 13.84 -5.98
N THR A 275 35.35 13.96 -6.59
CA THR A 275 35.72 15.11 -7.45
C THR A 275 34.73 15.27 -8.60
N ALA A 276 34.45 14.19 -9.31
CA ALA A 276 33.54 14.19 -10.46
C ALA A 276 32.11 14.57 -10.07
N ALA A 277 31.64 14.09 -8.90
CA ALA A 277 30.34 14.44 -8.36
C ALA A 277 30.27 15.86 -7.77
N GLY A 278 31.39 16.59 -7.71
CA GLY A 278 31.46 17.93 -7.12
C GLY A 278 31.43 17.94 -5.59
N LEU A 279 31.59 16.80 -4.92
CA LEU A 279 31.45 16.65 -3.46
C LEU A 279 32.70 17.08 -2.65
N GLU A 280 33.69 17.70 -3.29
CA GLU A 280 34.92 18.14 -2.62
C GLU A 280 34.67 19.30 -1.63
N ASN A 281 35.57 19.44 -0.66
CA ASN A 281 35.70 20.58 0.26
C ASN A 281 34.58 20.81 1.30
N LYS A 282 33.31 20.50 1.03
CA LYS A 282 32.19 20.49 2.02
C LYS A 282 31.02 19.55 1.63
N GLY A 283 31.06 18.87 0.49
CA GLY A 283 29.91 18.12 -0.05
C GLY A 283 29.41 16.95 0.79
N LEU A 284 30.25 16.44 1.70
CA LEU A 284 29.91 15.34 2.60
C LEU A 284 29.52 15.79 4.01
N LYS A 285 29.63 17.08 4.33
CA LYS A 285 29.20 17.63 5.61
C LYS A 285 28.11 18.65 5.37
N VAL A 286 26.92 18.34 5.83
CA VAL A 286 25.71 19.08 5.53
C VAL A 286 24.99 19.48 6.81
N THR A 287 24.16 20.50 6.71
CA THR A 287 23.35 20.98 7.82
C THR A 287 21.94 20.43 7.66
N ALA A 288 21.41 19.81 8.72
CA ALA A 288 20.02 19.38 8.73
C ALA A 288 19.07 20.57 8.84
N GLU A 289 17.91 20.44 8.22
CA GLU A 289 16.81 21.40 8.39
C GLU A 289 16.30 21.34 9.84
N ALA A 290 16.07 22.50 10.44
CA ALA A 290 15.60 22.57 11.82
C ALA A 290 14.19 21.93 11.94
N GLY A 291 14.01 21.04 12.91
CA GLY A 291 12.75 20.32 13.10
C GLY A 291 12.45 19.27 12.04
N SER A 292 13.44 18.84 11.26
CA SER A 292 13.34 17.71 10.34
C SER A 292 13.93 16.43 10.94
N GLY A 293 13.84 15.33 10.20
CA GLY A 293 14.41 14.04 10.59
C GLY A 293 13.36 12.96 10.84
N ASP A 294 12.12 13.17 10.39
CA ASP A 294 11.07 12.19 10.58
C ASP A 294 11.25 10.98 9.66
N LEU A 295 10.90 9.81 10.18
CA LEU A 295 10.84 8.55 9.47
C LEU A 295 9.41 8.01 9.49
N VAL A 296 8.74 8.00 8.34
CA VAL A 296 7.36 7.51 8.19
C VAL A 296 7.33 6.33 7.23
N LEU A 297 6.91 5.16 7.72
CA LEU A 297 6.57 4.00 6.89
C LEU A 297 5.07 3.77 7.03
N ALA A 298 4.30 4.22 6.04
CA ALA A 298 2.85 4.16 6.07
C ALA A 298 2.32 3.24 4.99
N ALA A 299 1.81 2.09 5.43
CA ALA A 299 1.18 1.10 4.60
C ALA A 299 -0.34 1.31 4.52
N LYS A 300 -0.89 1.30 3.30
CA LYS A 300 -2.33 1.46 3.07
C LYS A 300 -2.84 0.53 1.97
N ALA A 301 -3.92 -0.20 2.24
CA ALA A 301 -4.56 -1.10 1.30
C ALA A 301 -6.09 -0.98 1.37
N GLU A 302 -6.71 -0.75 0.22
CA GLU A 302 -8.17 -0.54 0.11
C GLU A 302 -8.82 -1.58 -0.82
N TYR A 303 -7.98 -2.33 -1.55
CA TYR A 303 -8.38 -3.29 -2.56
C TYR A 303 -7.62 -4.60 -2.36
N GLU A 304 -8.17 -5.68 -2.90
CA GLU A 304 -7.60 -7.03 -2.80
C GLU A 304 -6.15 -7.04 -3.30
N ASN A 305 -5.26 -7.60 -2.50
CA ASN A 305 -3.83 -7.68 -2.83
C ASN A 305 -3.12 -8.96 -2.37
N VAL A 306 -3.80 -9.81 -1.62
CA VAL A 306 -3.26 -11.08 -1.12
C VAL A 306 -4.30 -12.17 -1.33
N ALA A 307 -3.87 -13.35 -1.76
CA ALA A 307 -4.73 -14.52 -1.78
C ALA A 307 -4.72 -15.22 -0.41
N ASP A 308 -5.89 -15.51 0.15
CA ASP A 308 -6.04 -16.27 1.40
C ASP A 308 -6.91 -17.50 1.13
N ALA A 309 -6.27 -18.66 0.99
CA ALA A 309 -6.95 -19.91 0.63
C ALA A 309 -7.86 -20.42 1.75
N GLU A 310 -7.52 -20.20 3.02
CA GLU A 310 -8.32 -20.64 4.17
C GLU A 310 -9.58 -19.79 4.29
N PHE A 311 -9.45 -18.46 4.10
CA PHE A 311 -10.59 -17.56 4.02
C PHE A 311 -11.46 -17.86 2.78
N ALA A 312 -10.82 -18.17 1.65
CA ALA A 312 -11.49 -18.61 0.41
C ALA A 312 -12.31 -19.91 0.60
N GLU A 313 -11.80 -20.85 1.39
CA GLU A 313 -12.50 -22.10 1.71
C GLU A 313 -13.64 -21.87 2.70
N SER A 314 -13.43 -21.01 3.70
CA SER A 314 -14.45 -20.67 4.70
C SER A 314 -15.72 -20.11 4.06
N GLY A 315 -15.60 -19.17 3.12
CA GLY A 315 -16.77 -18.63 2.42
C GLY A 315 -17.43 -19.62 1.46
N LYS A 316 -16.65 -20.49 0.79
CA LYS A 316 -17.22 -21.59 -0.02
C LYS A 316 -18.05 -22.55 0.84
N ASN A 317 -17.59 -22.88 2.05
CA ASN A 317 -18.33 -23.72 2.99
C ASN A 317 -19.61 -23.06 3.50
N LEU A 318 -19.70 -21.72 3.46
CA LEU A 318 -20.91 -20.94 3.73
C LEU A 318 -21.81 -20.76 2.50
N GLY A 319 -21.39 -21.22 1.32
CA GLY A 319 -22.15 -21.08 0.07
C GLY A 319 -22.03 -19.70 -0.62
N LEU A 320 -21.01 -18.89 -0.28
CA LEU A 320 -20.77 -17.60 -0.93
C LEU A 320 -20.32 -17.79 -2.38
N ALA A 321 -21.05 -17.17 -3.32
CA ALA A 321 -20.77 -17.23 -4.75
C ALA A 321 -19.80 -16.14 -5.24
N SER A 322 -19.62 -15.06 -4.47
CA SER A 322 -18.69 -13.97 -4.78
C SER A 322 -17.23 -14.41 -4.57
N ALA A 323 -16.29 -13.70 -5.21
CA ALA A 323 -14.87 -13.91 -4.96
C ALA A 323 -14.50 -13.32 -3.58
N PRO A 324 -13.65 -14.02 -2.79
CA PRO A 324 -13.11 -13.47 -1.55
C PRO A 324 -12.24 -12.25 -1.85
N LYS A 325 -12.36 -11.20 -1.05
CA LYS A 325 -11.39 -10.09 -1.05
C LYS A 325 -10.53 -10.17 0.21
N THR A 326 -9.22 -10.36 0.07
CA THR A 326 -8.28 -10.18 1.19
C THR A 326 -7.42 -8.96 0.94
N ILE A 327 -7.53 -7.98 1.83
CA ILE A 327 -6.89 -6.67 1.76
C ILE A 327 -5.92 -6.57 2.93
N THR A 328 -4.63 -6.51 2.62
CA THR A 328 -3.56 -6.50 3.63
C THR A 328 -2.70 -5.25 3.51
N ALA A 329 -2.65 -4.47 4.57
CA ALA A 329 -1.66 -3.43 4.78
C ALA A 329 -0.64 -3.90 5.83
N SER A 330 0.66 -3.77 5.54
CA SER A 330 1.68 -4.23 6.48
C SER A 330 2.97 -3.42 6.50
N VAL A 331 3.50 -3.20 7.70
CA VAL A 331 4.86 -2.68 7.93
C VAL A 331 5.66 -3.71 8.74
N ASP A 332 6.68 -4.32 8.12
CA ASP A 332 7.61 -5.26 8.76
C ASP A 332 8.97 -4.57 9.01
N SER A 333 9.41 -4.49 10.26
CA SER A 333 10.71 -3.90 10.64
C SER A 333 11.60 -4.91 11.34
N TYR A 334 12.53 -5.51 10.60
CA TYR A 334 13.57 -6.42 11.07
C TYR A 334 14.96 -5.77 11.12
N GLY A 335 15.12 -4.61 10.48
CA GLY A 335 16.35 -3.80 10.48
C GLY A 335 16.43 -2.78 11.62
N THR A 336 17.29 -1.77 11.46
CA THR A 336 17.41 -0.65 12.40
C THR A 336 16.81 0.62 11.83
N LEU A 337 15.91 1.25 12.59
CA LEU A 337 15.33 2.55 12.28
C LEU A 337 15.86 3.57 13.28
N ASN A 338 16.58 4.58 12.79
CA ASN A 338 17.15 5.64 13.62
C ASN A 338 16.71 7.00 13.07
N ALA A 339 15.90 7.72 13.84
CA ALA A 339 15.36 9.00 13.44
C ALA A 339 15.85 10.15 14.34
N ALA A 340 16.32 11.23 13.72
CA ALA A 340 16.59 12.49 14.41
C ALA A 340 15.32 13.30 14.71
N GLY A 341 14.20 12.94 14.11
CA GLY A 341 12.85 13.38 14.46
C GLY A 341 12.04 12.22 15.05
N SER A 342 10.78 12.11 14.63
CA SER A 342 9.86 11.03 15.06
C SER A 342 9.94 9.81 14.13
N VAL A 343 9.49 8.65 14.64
CA VAL A 343 9.24 7.44 13.84
C VAL A 343 7.74 7.14 13.85
N GLU A 344 7.16 6.98 12.67
CA GLU A 344 5.78 6.50 12.50
C GLU A 344 5.75 5.25 11.63
N LEU A 345 5.27 4.14 12.20
CA LEU A 345 4.93 2.92 11.46
C LEU A 345 3.41 2.78 11.46
N LYS A 346 2.80 2.89 10.29
CA LYS A 346 1.34 2.89 10.13
C LYS A 346 0.93 1.80 9.14
N ALA A 347 -0.09 1.03 9.47
CA ALA A 347 -0.73 0.09 8.54
C ALA A 347 -2.24 0.32 8.58
N GLU A 348 -2.86 0.59 7.43
CA GLU A 348 -4.28 0.86 7.29
C GLU A 348 -4.91 -0.02 6.20
N ALA A 349 -5.85 -0.88 6.58
CA ALA A 349 -6.57 -1.75 5.65
C ALA A 349 -8.07 -1.48 5.70
N SER A 350 -8.71 -1.24 4.55
CA SER A 350 -10.16 -1.02 4.47
C SER A 350 -10.83 -1.84 3.36
N ASN A 351 -12.09 -2.24 3.59
CA ASN A 351 -12.93 -2.88 2.57
C ASN A 351 -13.43 -1.83 1.57
N GLY A 352 -12.63 -1.51 0.55
CA GLY A 352 -12.88 -0.40 -0.37
C GLY A 352 -12.24 0.92 0.09
N ASN A 353 -12.36 1.96 -0.74
CA ASN A 353 -11.80 3.30 -0.47
C ASN A 353 -12.62 4.04 0.60
N TYR A 354 -12.33 3.74 1.87
CA TYR A 354 -13.03 4.31 3.01
C TYR A 354 -12.77 5.82 3.16
N ASP A 355 -11.59 6.28 2.75
CA ASP A 355 -11.22 7.69 2.89
C ASP A 355 -11.93 8.60 1.90
N GLU A 356 -12.07 8.16 0.64
CA GLU A 356 -12.90 8.85 -0.35
C GLU A 356 -14.35 8.90 0.11
N ALA A 357 -14.91 7.77 0.53
CA ALA A 357 -16.27 7.71 1.06
C ALA A 357 -16.47 8.63 2.28
N LYS A 358 -15.47 8.71 3.17
CA LYS A 358 -15.51 9.60 4.33
C LYS A 358 -15.45 11.07 3.91
N ALA A 359 -14.57 11.44 2.98
CA ALA A 359 -14.48 12.81 2.50
C ALA A 359 -15.79 13.27 1.82
N GLU A 360 -16.41 12.39 1.04
CA GLU A 360 -17.72 12.65 0.44
C GLU A 360 -18.84 12.78 1.48
N ALA A 361 -18.85 11.90 2.49
CA ALA A 361 -19.80 11.96 3.58
C ALA A 361 -19.66 13.26 4.38
N ASP A 362 -18.44 13.64 4.75
CA ASP A 362 -18.17 14.89 5.48
C ASP A 362 -18.61 16.12 4.66
N ALA A 363 -18.33 16.15 3.36
CA ALA A 363 -18.80 17.21 2.46
C ALA A 363 -20.33 17.26 2.34
N ALA A 364 -20.99 16.11 2.34
CA ALA A 364 -22.46 16.02 2.31
C ALA A 364 -23.09 16.51 3.62
N VAL A 365 -22.44 16.29 4.76
CA VAL A 365 -22.85 16.82 6.08
C VAL A 365 -22.71 18.34 6.10
N ASP A 366 -21.57 18.87 5.64
CA ASP A 366 -21.33 20.31 5.54
C ASP A 366 -22.34 21.00 4.61
N ALA A 367 -22.74 20.31 3.54
CA ALA A 367 -23.79 20.77 2.63
C ALA A 367 -25.22 20.63 3.21
N GLY A 368 -25.39 19.98 4.37
CA GLY A 368 -26.67 19.73 5.01
C GLY A 368 -27.53 18.69 4.28
N THR A 369 -26.91 17.81 3.48
CA THR A 369 -27.57 16.79 2.65
C THR A 369 -27.57 15.40 3.27
N SER A 370 -26.71 15.15 4.26
CA SER A 370 -26.64 13.93 5.08
C SER A 370 -26.46 14.30 6.56
N PHE A 371 -26.60 13.31 7.46
CA PHE A 371 -26.31 13.49 8.89
C PHE A 371 -24.93 12.93 9.23
N GLY A 372 -24.25 13.52 10.21
CA GLY A 372 -22.91 13.07 10.64
C GLY A 372 -22.89 11.66 11.26
N ASP A 373 -24.06 11.11 11.62
CA ASP A 373 -24.21 9.77 12.18
C ASP A 373 -24.55 8.70 11.11
N ASP A 374 -24.56 9.08 9.83
CA ASP A 374 -24.78 8.14 8.72
C ASP A 374 -23.58 7.20 8.57
N THR A 375 -23.85 5.91 8.38
CA THR A 375 -22.80 4.92 8.12
C THR A 375 -22.10 5.24 6.81
N VAL A 376 -20.78 5.46 6.88
CA VAL A 376 -19.93 5.67 5.70
C VAL A 376 -19.60 4.32 5.07
N VAL A 377 -19.94 4.14 3.80
CA VAL A 377 -19.71 2.90 3.04
C VAL A 377 -18.94 3.24 1.78
N ALA A 378 -17.86 2.53 1.51
CA ALA A 378 -17.12 2.69 0.27
C ALA A 378 -17.84 2.01 -0.91
N ASP A 379 -17.67 2.58 -2.11
CA ASP A 379 -18.38 2.18 -3.33
C ASP A 379 -18.17 0.71 -3.74
N VAL A 380 -17.03 0.10 -3.40
CA VAL A 380 -16.62 -1.23 -3.90
C VAL A 380 -16.45 -2.25 -2.78
N THR A 381 -17.26 -2.15 -1.73
CA THR A 381 -17.26 -3.10 -0.60
C THR A 381 -17.70 -4.51 -1.02
N SER A 382 -17.35 -5.51 -0.23
CA SER A 382 -17.79 -6.91 -0.43
C SER A 382 -18.26 -7.50 0.89
N GLY A 383 -19.38 -8.21 0.84
CA GLY A 383 -19.85 -9.06 1.94
C GLY A 383 -18.97 -10.30 2.18
N TYR A 384 -18.00 -10.55 1.30
CA TYR A 384 -17.00 -11.60 1.44
C TYR A 384 -15.59 -10.98 1.46
N ALA A 385 -15.20 -10.43 2.61
CA ALA A 385 -14.00 -9.62 2.73
C ALA A 385 -13.23 -9.85 4.03
N LYS A 386 -11.91 -9.86 3.92
CA LYS A 386 -10.95 -9.92 5.02
C LYS A 386 -10.00 -8.73 4.94
N THR A 387 -9.94 -7.94 6.01
CA THR A 387 -9.06 -6.77 6.12
C THR A 387 -8.03 -7.01 7.21
N ILE A 388 -6.76 -6.78 6.89
CA ILE A 388 -5.62 -7.07 7.76
C ILE A 388 -4.68 -5.88 7.78
N ALA A 389 -4.53 -5.24 8.94
CA ALA A 389 -3.52 -4.23 9.19
C ALA A 389 -2.50 -4.75 10.19
N ASN A 390 -1.23 -4.82 9.79
CA ASN A 390 -0.17 -5.38 10.62
C ASN A 390 1.05 -4.45 10.74
N VAL A 391 1.50 -4.20 11.96
CA VAL A 391 2.83 -3.63 12.23
C VAL A 391 3.65 -4.65 13.02
N ASN A 392 4.78 -5.06 12.49
CA ASN A 392 5.61 -6.09 13.08
C ASN A 392 7.05 -5.58 13.26
N VAL A 393 7.45 -5.37 14.51
CA VAL A 393 8.76 -4.84 14.90
C VAL A 393 9.59 -5.95 15.53
N GLN A 394 10.62 -6.37 14.82
CA GLN A 394 11.60 -7.38 15.24
C GLN A 394 13.00 -6.78 15.41
N GLY A 395 13.26 -5.62 14.81
CA GLY A 395 14.49 -4.86 14.93
C GLY A 395 14.43 -3.70 15.92
N ASN A 396 15.39 -2.79 15.83
CA ASN A 396 15.53 -1.64 16.74
C ASN A 396 14.92 -0.37 16.14
N ILE A 397 14.19 0.39 16.95
CA ILE A 397 13.66 1.71 16.63
C ILE A 397 14.17 2.70 17.67
N THR A 398 14.80 3.77 17.21
CA THR A 398 15.21 4.91 18.04
C THR A 398 14.78 6.20 17.37
N ALA A 399 13.98 7.00 18.07
CA ALA A 399 13.59 8.34 17.67
C ALA A 399 14.12 9.35 18.69
N ALA A 400 14.59 10.51 18.23
CA ALA A 400 14.92 11.62 19.12
C ALA A 400 13.66 12.30 19.66
N GLU A 401 12.57 12.26 18.88
CA GLU A 401 11.23 12.69 19.27
C GLU A 401 10.35 11.47 19.52
N ASP A 402 9.17 11.36 18.92
CA ASP A 402 8.17 10.34 19.30
C ASP A 402 8.26 9.08 18.45
N VAL A 403 7.75 7.97 18.99
CA VAL A 403 7.47 6.75 18.22
C VAL A 403 5.98 6.44 18.25
N THR A 404 5.38 6.31 17.07
CA THR A 404 3.97 5.92 16.90
C THR A 404 3.90 4.66 16.04
N LEU A 405 3.28 3.60 16.57
CA LEU A 405 2.99 2.37 15.87
C LEU A 405 1.47 2.20 15.79
N THR A 406 0.93 2.15 14.57
CA THR A 406 -0.52 2.10 14.35
C THR A 406 -0.88 0.99 13.37
N ALA A 407 -1.80 0.12 13.75
CA ALA A 407 -2.48 -0.81 12.85
C ALA A 407 -3.98 -0.51 12.91
N SER A 408 -4.58 -0.12 11.79
CA SER A 408 -6.01 0.20 11.70
C SER A 408 -6.66 -0.64 10.61
N ALA A 409 -7.65 -1.46 10.97
CA ALA A 409 -8.36 -2.30 10.03
C ALA A 409 -9.86 -1.97 10.08
N ASN A 410 -10.44 -1.60 8.95
CA ASN A 410 -11.84 -1.27 8.78
C ASN A 410 -12.50 -2.26 7.82
N ASN A 411 -13.57 -2.93 8.27
CA ASN A 411 -14.38 -3.78 7.41
C ASN A 411 -15.85 -3.35 7.48
N THR A 412 -16.20 -2.31 6.73
CA THR A 412 -17.59 -1.88 6.59
C THR A 412 -18.24 -2.50 5.35
N TYR A 413 -19.45 -3.06 5.50
CA TYR A 413 -20.27 -3.59 4.42
C TYR A 413 -21.75 -3.31 4.68
N VAL A 414 -22.44 -2.79 3.67
CA VAL A 414 -23.89 -2.59 3.70
C VAL A 414 -24.47 -3.22 2.44
N ASP A 415 -25.30 -4.24 2.62
CA ASP A 415 -26.00 -4.93 1.54
C ASP A 415 -27.17 -4.09 1.05
N THR A 416 -27.02 -3.35 -0.05
CA THR A 416 -28.07 -2.45 -0.58
C THR A 416 -29.24 -3.17 -1.27
N GLY A 417 -29.34 -4.50 -1.18
CA GLY A 417 -30.43 -5.28 -1.77
C GLY A 417 -30.30 -5.54 -3.28
N ASP A 418 -29.20 -5.08 -3.91
CA ASP A 418 -28.84 -5.42 -5.29
C ASP A 418 -28.06 -6.74 -5.39
N SER A 419 -27.71 -7.37 -4.26
CA SER A 419 -26.92 -8.58 -4.21
C SER A 419 -27.80 -9.82 -3.89
N VAL A 420 -27.74 -10.81 -4.79
CA VAL A 420 -28.19 -12.20 -4.59
C VAL A 420 -29.70 -12.51 -4.67
N ALA A 421 -30.41 -11.91 -5.64
CA ALA A 421 -31.56 -12.57 -6.26
C ALA A 421 -31.12 -13.41 -7.48
N GLY A 422 -30.70 -14.67 -7.24
CA GLY A 422 -30.74 -15.70 -8.29
C GLY A 422 -29.53 -16.61 -8.39
N LYS A 423 -29.68 -17.84 -7.88
CA LYS A 423 -29.42 -19.15 -8.53
C LYS A 423 -29.29 -20.26 -7.46
N ALA A 424 -30.42 -20.66 -6.89
CA ALA A 424 -30.53 -21.83 -6.02
C ALA A 424 -31.11 -23.03 -6.81
N GLU A 425 -30.37 -23.54 -7.80
CA GLU A 425 -30.76 -24.76 -8.51
C GLU A 425 -29.53 -25.66 -8.80
N GLU A 426 -28.72 -26.06 -7.80
CA GLU A 426 -27.88 -27.27 -7.97
C GLU A 426 -27.29 -27.97 -6.73
N TYR A 427 -27.77 -27.74 -5.49
CA TYR A 427 -27.25 -28.51 -4.34
C TYR A 427 -28.35 -28.98 -3.38
N ALA A 428 -28.82 -30.20 -3.61
CA ALA A 428 -29.73 -30.91 -2.71
C ALA A 428 -28.98 -31.53 -1.52
N SER A 429 -28.59 -30.72 -0.52
CA SER A 429 -28.40 -31.22 0.86
C SER A 429 -28.28 -30.16 1.97
N TYR A 430 -28.30 -28.85 1.65
CA TYR A 430 -28.54 -27.79 2.64
C TYR A 430 -29.50 -26.77 2.03
N VAL A 431 -30.74 -26.76 2.50
CA VAL A 431 -31.76 -25.80 2.05
C VAL A 431 -31.48 -24.47 2.75
N LEU A 432 -30.72 -23.60 2.11
CA LEU A 432 -30.94 -22.16 2.25
C LEU A 432 -32.06 -21.82 1.25
N ALA A 433 -33.14 -21.21 1.74
CA ALA A 433 -34.26 -20.81 0.91
C ALA A 433 -33.79 -19.84 -0.19
N GLU A 434 -34.40 -19.87 -1.37
CA GLU A 434 -34.29 -18.79 -2.35
C GLU A 434 -34.50 -17.43 -1.64
N GLY A 435 -33.49 -16.55 -1.68
CA GLY A 435 -33.51 -15.24 -1.03
C GLY A 435 -32.77 -15.15 0.32
N ALA A 436 -31.61 -15.77 0.45
CA ALA A 436 -30.77 -15.68 1.66
C ALA A 436 -29.56 -14.75 1.44
N ASP A 437 -29.46 -13.67 2.21
CA ASP A 437 -28.31 -12.77 2.20
C ASP A 437 -27.24 -13.28 3.17
N VAL A 438 -26.05 -13.61 2.64
CA VAL A 438 -24.93 -14.19 3.40
C VAL A 438 -23.72 -13.26 3.32
N ALA A 439 -23.13 -12.91 4.47
CA ALA A 439 -21.84 -12.21 4.52
C ALA A 439 -20.83 -12.92 5.45
N LEU A 440 -19.57 -12.91 5.04
CA LEU A 440 -18.39 -13.34 5.81
C LEU A 440 -17.37 -12.19 5.83
N LEU A 441 -17.22 -11.58 7.00
CA LEU A 441 -16.31 -10.46 7.24
C LEU A 441 -15.29 -10.84 8.31
N GLU A 442 -14.02 -10.84 7.94
CA GLU A 442 -12.91 -10.93 8.89
C GLU A 442 -12.17 -9.60 8.96
N ASN A 443 -11.82 -9.14 10.15
CA ASN A 443 -11.10 -7.91 10.36
C ASN A 443 -10.03 -8.09 11.44
N GLN A 444 -8.81 -7.69 11.14
CA GLN A 444 -7.66 -7.86 12.02
C GLN A 444 -6.75 -6.64 12.00
N ALA A 445 -6.57 -6.02 13.17
CA ALA A 445 -5.48 -5.08 13.42
C ALA A 445 -4.51 -5.72 14.42
N ALA A 446 -3.23 -5.85 14.06
CA ALA A 446 -2.24 -6.44 14.96
C ALA A 446 -0.93 -5.65 14.97
N ILE A 447 -0.40 -5.44 16.18
CA ILE A 447 0.96 -4.97 16.38
C ILE A 447 1.74 -6.02 17.17
N THR A 448 2.93 -6.38 16.67
CA THR A 448 3.85 -7.29 17.37
C THR A 448 5.19 -6.61 17.56
N ILE A 449 5.69 -6.59 18.79
CA ILE A 449 7.03 -6.14 19.16
C ILE A 449 7.76 -7.36 19.72
N GLY A 450 8.60 -7.99 18.89
CA GLY A 450 9.26 -9.25 19.21
C GLY A 450 10.32 -9.12 20.31
N SER A 451 10.73 -10.24 20.89
CA SER A 451 11.62 -10.31 22.06
C SER A 451 13.00 -9.68 21.87
N GLY A 452 13.49 -9.60 20.62
CA GLY A 452 14.73 -8.92 20.27
C GLY A 452 14.58 -7.42 20.00
N ALA A 453 13.35 -6.92 19.87
CA ALA A 453 13.08 -5.54 19.48
C ALA A 453 13.24 -4.56 20.65
N ARG A 454 13.78 -3.39 20.34
CA ARG A 454 13.87 -2.25 21.26
C ARG A 454 13.28 -1.03 20.58
N VAL A 455 12.27 -0.43 21.19
CA VAL A 455 11.60 0.76 20.67
C VAL A 455 11.78 1.89 21.69
N GLN A 456 12.37 3.00 21.26
CA GLN A 456 12.66 4.14 22.11
C GLN A 456 12.29 5.47 21.44
N GLY A 457 11.59 6.32 22.20
CA GLY A 457 11.26 7.70 21.84
C GLY A 457 10.96 8.55 23.09
N LYS A 458 10.65 9.83 22.93
CA LYS A 458 10.14 10.68 24.02
C LYS A 458 8.78 10.19 24.47
N HIS A 459 7.82 10.10 23.54
CA HIS A 459 6.58 9.39 23.74
C HIS A 459 6.56 8.14 22.86
N VAL A 460 5.94 7.07 23.34
CA VAL A 460 5.77 5.82 22.60
C VAL A 460 4.30 5.44 22.63
N ASN A 461 3.65 5.51 21.47
CA ASN A 461 2.24 5.18 21.29
C ASN A 461 2.11 3.96 20.40
N VAL A 462 1.40 2.93 20.87
CA VAL A 462 1.18 1.68 20.16
C VAL A 462 -0.32 1.39 20.13
N THR A 463 -0.93 1.43 18.95
CA THR A 463 -2.39 1.33 18.81
C THR A 463 -2.78 0.34 17.73
N ALA A 464 -3.52 -0.70 18.10
CA ALA A 464 -4.23 -1.57 17.16
C ALA A 464 -5.74 -1.29 17.23
N ASP A 465 -6.34 -0.83 16.13
CA ASP A 465 -7.77 -0.52 16.03
C ASP A 465 -8.42 -1.37 14.93
N ALA A 466 -9.41 -2.16 15.31
CA ALA A 466 -10.15 -3.01 14.39
C ALA A 466 -11.65 -2.66 14.46
N GLN A 467 -12.18 -2.06 13.39
CA GLN A 467 -13.58 -1.65 13.28
C GLN A 467 -14.31 -2.48 12.22
N THR A 468 -15.49 -2.99 12.55
CA THR A 468 -16.33 -3.73 11.62
C THR A 468 -17.77 -3.26 11.73
N GLU A 469 -18.36 -2.89 10.59
CA GLU A 469 -19.76 -2.53 10.51
C GLU A 469 -20.43 -3.32 9.39
N ALA A 470 -21.51 -4.03 9.71
CA ALA A 470 -22.20 -4.89 8.76
C ALA A 470 -23.71 -4.67 8.82
N VAL A 471 -24.35 -4.39 7.68
CA VAL A 471 -25.81 -4.33 7.53
C VAL A 471 -26.22 -5.31 6.44
N ILE A 472 -27.08 -6.28 6.78
CA ILE A 472 -27.51 -7.37 5.87
C ILE A 472 -29.04 -7.48 5.84
N GLY A 473 -29.62 -7.51 4.63
CA GLY A 473 -31.05 -7.70 4.38
C GLY A 473 -31.78 -6.56 3.66
N VAL A 474 -32.98 -6.86 3.13
CA VAL A 474 -33.87 -6.05 2.25
C VAL A 474 -34.30 -4.66 2.79
N GLU A 475 -33.84 -4.23 3.96
CA GLU A 475 -34.00 -2.84 4.43
C GLU A 475 -32.61 -2.21 4.67
N ALA A 476 -31.88 -2.02 3.58
CA ALA A 476 -30.65 -1.24 3.55
C ALA A 476 -30.84 0.11 2.88
N GLU A 477 -32.01 0.73 3.05
CA GLU A 477 -32.01 2.19 3.12
C GLU A 477 -31.28 2.56 4.41
N GLY A 478 -29.96 2.80 4.30
CA GLY A 478 -29.14 3.34 5.37
C GLY A 478 -29.88 4.48 6.06
N LYS A 479 -29.79 4.56 7.39
CA LYS A 479 -30.54 5.44 8.32
C LYS A 479 -30.97 6.81 7.73
N LYS A 480 -31.97 6.84 6.85
CA LYS A 480 -32.67 8.07 6.48
C LYS A 480 -33.84 8.20 7.43
N ALA A 481 -33.67 9.07 8.43
CA ALA A 481 -34.79 9.49 9.24
C ALA A 481 -35.85 10.18 8.34
N SER A 482 -37.02 9.56 8.30
CA SER A 482 -38.32 10.08 7.86
C SER A 482 -38.52 10.32 6.35
N GLN A 483 -39.36 9.49 5.70
CA GLN A 483 -40.78 9.79 5.48
C GLN A 483 -41.54 8.54 5.00
N ASN A 484 -42.77 8.40 5.50
CA ASN A 484 -43.79 7.37 5.23
C ASN A 484 -43.67 6.59 3.91
N ILE A 485 -43.45 5.27 4.01
CA ILE A 485 -43.85 4.32 2.96
C ILE A 485 -44.55 3.13 3.61
N SER A 486 -45.78 2.89 3.16
CA SER A 486 -46.68 1.84 3.63
C SER A 486 -46.19 0.46 3.18
N ALA A 487 -46.28 -0.50 4.09
CA ALA A 487 -45.81 -1.88 3.99
C ALA A 487 -46.24 -2.65 2.73
N LEU A 488 -45.37 -3.59 2.26
CA LEU A 488 -45.68 -4.98 1.82
C LEU A 488 -44.51 -5.62 1.01
N ILE A 489 -43.77 -6.67 1.47
CA ILE A 489 -43.03 -7.64 0.57
C ILE A 489 -42.80 -9.05 1.20
N PRO A 490 -43.10 -10.19 0.52
CA PRO A 490 -42.87 -11.56 0.99
C PRO A 490 -41.65 -12.24 0.37
N SER A 491 -40.86 -12.91 1.20
CA SER A 491 -40.42 -14.31 1.04
C SER A 491 -39.74 -14.71 2.36
N ALA A 492 -39.45 -15.98 2.58
CA ALA A 492 -38.75 -16.42 3.80
C ALA A 492 -37.26 -16.07 3.70
N ALA A 493 -36.91 -14.80 3.89
CA ALA A 493 -35.52 -14.35 3.83
C ALA A 493 -34.75 -14.85 5.07
N VAL A 494 -33.75 -15.70 4.86
CA VAL A 494 -32.81 -16.14 5.90
C VAL A 494 -31.52 -15.37 5.71
N ASN A 495 -31.21 -14.45 6.61
CA ASN A 495 -29.98 -13.67 6.53
C ASN A 495 -28.94 -14.22 7.49
N TYR A 496 -27.70 -14.40 7.03
CA TYR A 496 -26.60 -14.93 7.82
C TYR A 496 -25.37 -14.03 7.73
N ALA A 497 -24.83 -13.65 8.88
CA ALA A 497 -23.59 -12.88 9.00
C ALA A 497 -22.59 -13.67 9.84
N GLN A 498 -21.41 -13.96 9.31
CA GLN A 498 -20.26 -14.34 10.10
C GLN A 498 -19.28 -13.17 10.16
N VAL A 499 -19.08 -12.64 11.36
CA VAL A 499 -18.16 -11.52 11.60
C VAL A 499 -17.12 -11.92 12.65
N LYS A 500 -15.85 -11.76 12.30
CA LYS A 500 -14.72 -11.92 13.22
C LYS A 500 -13.91 -10.64 13.20
N ASN A 501 -13.81 -9.98 14.33
CA ASN A 501 -13.06 -8.73 14.48
C ASN A 501 -12.04 -8.87 15.60
N THR A 502 -10.78 -8.52 15.35
CA THR A 502 -9.69 -8.73 16.30
C THR A 502 -8.72 -7.56 16.26
N ALA A 503 -8.48 -6.94 17.42
CA ALA A 503 -7.38 -6.03 17.65
C ALA A 503 -6.42 -6.63 18.66
N GLN A 504 -5.12 -6.62 18.37
CA GLN A 504 -4.11 -7.22 19.24
C GLN A 504 -2.83 -6.39 19.27
N VAL A 505 -2.27 -6.19 20.46
CA VAL A 505 -0.88 -5.77 20.64
C VAL A 505 -0.14 -6.83 21.45
N THR A 506 0.98 -7.31 20.92
CA THR A 506 1.88 -8.26 21.58
C THR A 506 3.23 -7.59 21.81
N VAL A 507 3.69 -7.52 23.06
CA VAL A 507 4.98 -6.91 23.42
C VAL A 507 5.83 -7.93 24.18
N ASP A 508 6.74 -8.56 23.44
CA ASP A 508 7.79 -9.43 24.01
C ASP A 508 9.12 -8.69 24.18
N GLY A 509 9.31 -7.60 23.42
CA GLY A 509 10.50 -6.75 23.45
C GLY A 509 10.45 -5.64 24.50
N THR A 510 11.25 -4.59 24.29
CA THR A 510 11.31 -3.43 25.19
C THR A 510 10.73 -2.17 24.55
N LEU A 511 9.82 -1.51 25.26
CA LEU A 511 9.36 -0.15 24.97
C LEU A 511 9.99 0.82 25.98
N THR A 512 10.49 1.96 25.52
CA THR A 512 11.11 2.98 26.37
C THR A 512 10.65 4.37 25.97
N ALA A 513 9.85 5.00 26.81
CA ALA A 513 9.51 6.41 26.70
C ALA A 513 10.41 7.24 27.63
N THR A 514 11.02 8.30 27.12
CA THR A 514 11.97 9.14 27.90
C THR A 514 11.44 10.54 28.20
N GLY A 515 10.27 10.90 27.67
CA GLY A 515 9.59 12.18 27.89
C GLY A 515 8.90 12.26 29.25
N ALA A 516 8.12 13.32 29.45
CA ALA A 516 7.21 13.47 30.57
C ALA A 516 5.76 13.39 30.09
N ASP A 517 4.86 12.89 30.92
CA ASP A 517 3.43 12.86 30.60
C ASP A 517 2.93 14.26 30.20
N THR A 518 2.03 14.30 29.21
CA THR A 518 1.42 15.55 28.76
C THR A 518 -0.01 15.65 29.28
N THR A 519 -0.57 16.86 29.29
CA THR A 519 -1.96 17.07 29.66
C THR A 519 -2.68 17.81 28.56
N THR A 520 -3.79 17.25 28.09
CA THR A 520 -4.76 17.92 27.21
C THR A 520 -6.01 18.27 28.01
N THR A 521 -6.86 19.10 27.41
CA THR A 521 -8.20 19.37 27.93
C THR A 521 -9.19 18.73 26.95
N ASP A 522 -10.09 17.89 27.45
CA ASP A 522 -11.14 17.29 26.63
C ASP A 522 -12.26 18.29 26.27
N GLU A 523 -13.21 17.85 25.45
CA GLU A 523 -14.37 18.65 25.03
C GLU A 523 -15.28 19.06 26.19
N GLU A 524 -15.18 18.38 27.35
CA GLU A 524 -15.90 18.70 28.58
C GLU A 524 -15.11 19.64 29.51
N ASN A 525 -14.00 20.21 29.01
CA ASN A 525 -13.10 21.09 29.74
C ASN A 525 -12.41 20.43 30.95
N LYS A 526 -12.25 19.11 30.92
CA LYS A 526 -11.51 18.34 31.94
C LYS A 526 -10.08 18.10 31.50
N THR A 527 -9.16 18.19 32.44
CA THR A 527 -7.75 17.86 32.20
C THR A 527 -7.59 16.35 32.06
N VAL A 528 -7.10 15.89 30.91
CA VAL A 528 -6.76 14.51 30.59
C VAL A 528 -5.24 14.39 30.54
N THR A 529 -4.67 13.47 31.32
CA THR A 529 -3.25 13.15 31.24
C THR A 529 -3.03 12.12 30.15
N ASN A 530 -2.17 12.44 29.17
CA ASN A 530 -1.72 11.51 28.14
C ASN A 530 -0.37 10.95 28.59
N PRO A 531 -0.33 9.66 28.97
CA PRO A 531 0.91 9.07 29.46
C PRO A 531 1.93 8.95 28.32
N THR A 532 3.20 9.01 28.70
CA THR A 532 4.35 8.95 27.79
C THR A 532 4.53 7.61 27.09
N LEU A 533 4.01 6.54 27.67
CA LEU A 533 3.95 5.22 27.06
C LEU A 533 2.48 4.76 27.02
N GLN A 534 1.95 4.54 25.83
CA GLN A 534 0.59 4.06 25.59
C GLN A 534 0.60 2.81 24.73
N VAL A 535 -0.17 1.81 25.17
CA VAL A 535 -0.40 0.57 24.43
C VAL A 535 -1.87 0.25 24.47
N THR A 536 -2.52 0.27 23.30
CA THR A 536 -3.97 0.17 23.16
C THR A 536 -4.33 -0.84 22.07
N ALA A 537 -5.35 -1.66 22.33
CA ALA A 537 -5.96 -2.54 21.35
C ALA A 537 -7.48 -2.42 21.45
N ASN A 538 -8.15 -1.91 20.41
CA ASN A 538 -9.59 -1.71 20.39
C ASN A 538 -10.23 -2.49 19.23
N ALA A 539 -11.16 -3.38 19.56
CA ALA A 539 -12.00 -4.05 18.57
C ALA A 539 -13.46 -3.64 18.77
N ALA A 540 -14.05 -2.97 17.78
CA ALA A 540 -15.44 -2.54 17.78
C ALA A 540 -16.22 -3.17 16.61
N SER A 541 -17.37 -3.78 16.91
CA SER A 541 -18.21 -4.41 15.89
C SER A 541 -19.67 -4.01 16.04
N SER A 542 -20.29 -3.62 14.94
CA SER A 542 -21.71 -3.35 14.81
C SER A 542 -22.28 -4.24 13.70
N VAL A 543 -23.19 -5.15 14.04
CA VAL A 543 -23.81 -6.07 13.07
C VAL A 543 -25.32 -5.95 13.16
N THR A 544 -25.93 -5.46 12.09
CA THR A 544 -27.38 -5.39 11.93
C THR A 544 -27.82 -6.42 10.90
N ASN A 545 -28.63 -7.38 11.34
CA ASN A 545 -29.21 -8.41 10.48
C ASN A 545 -30.73 -8.29 10.57
N LYS A 546 -31.38 -7.92 9.45
CA LYS A 546 -32.83 -7.74 9.37
C LYS A 546 -33.45 -8.77 8.43
N ALA A 547 -34.06 -9.80 8.98
CA ALA A 547 -34.93 -10.71 8.24
C ALA A 547 -36.39 -10.25 8.35
N SER A 548 -37.11 -10.13 7.23
CA SER A 548 -38.54 -9.82 7.21
C SER A 548 -39.36 -10.91 6.51
N ILE A 549 -40.55 -11.20 7.04
CA ILE A 549 -41.51 -12.19 6.51
C ILE A 549 -42.83 -11.46 6.23
N LYS A 550 -43.37 -11.53 5.00
CA LYS A 550 -44.76 -11.13 4.72
C LYS A 550 -45.65 -12.36 4.59
N VAL A 551 -46.74 -12.34 5.33
CA VAL A 551 -47.85 -13.29 5.23
C VAL A 551 -48.91 -12.65 4.35
N GLU A 552 -49.22 -13.25 3.19
CA GLU A 552 -50.38 -12.83 2.40
C GLU A 552 -51.64 -13.51 2.95
N SER A 553 -52.66 -12.72 3.29
CA SER A 553 -53.96 -13.25 3.71
C SER A 553 -54.68 -13.87 2.52
N GLY A 554 -54.65 -15.20 2.42
CA GLY A 554 -55.51 -15.94 1.49
C GLY A 554 -56.97 -15.91 1.97
N VAL A 555 -57.88 -15.39 1.13
CA VAL A 555 -59.32 -15.50 1.36
C VAL A 555 -59.71 -16.97 1.26
N LEU A 556 -60.23 -17.54 2.36
CA LEU A 556 -60.85 -18.86 2.37
C LEU A 556 -62.10 -18.83 1.47
N PRO A 557 -62.24 -19.70 0.45
CA PRO A 557 -63.52 -19.88 -0.19
C PRO A 557 -64.45 -20.60 0.80
N VAL A 558 -65.43 -19.87 1.31
CA VAL A 558 -66.57 -20.46 2.02
C VAL A 558 -67.50 -21.05 0.96
N LYS A 559 -67.51 -22.40 0.91
CA LYS A 559 -68.44 -23.33 0.23
C LYS A 559 -69.11 -22.91 -1.07
#